data_AF-A0AB37JHZ8-F1
#
_entry.id   AF-A0AB37JHZ8-F1
#
_cell.length_a   1.000
_cell.length_b   1.000
_cell.length_c   1.000
_cell.angle_alpha   90.00
_cell.angle_beta   90.00
_cell.angle_gamma   90.00
#
_symmetry.space_group_name_H-M   'P 1'
#
loop_
_entity.id
_entity.type
_entity.pdbx_description
1 polymer ?
#
loop_
_entity_poly.entity_id
_entity_poly.type
_entity_poly.pdbx_seq_one_letter_code
_entity_poly.pdbx_strand_id
1 'polypeptide(L)'
;MKVKNIYKERSKCTGPIFVMMEGIDVDITQSIARIVVNGKDLPFRSVSTSVWNQGPVNDLIVSTNQRVEEFYQFMWSQVPVMLAMYFLQGADLMRFARIIGINQSVAGEYIYHFSWG
;
A
#
# COMPACT_ATOMS: atom_id res chain seq x y z
N MET A 1 -3.47 8.34 40.95
CA MET A 1 -2.55 7.47 40.20
C MET A 1 -2.24 8.17 38.88
N LYS A 2 -1.00 8.61 38.65
CA LYS A 2 -0.61 9.47 37.52
C LYS A 2 0.18 8.62 36.52
N VAL A 3 -0.41 8.29 35.38
CA VAL A 3 0.23 7.49 34.34
C VAL A 3 1.28 8.35 33.64
N LYS A 4 2.56 7.94 33.72
CA LYS A 4 3.66 8.57 32.99
C LYS A 4 3.68 8.01 31.57
N ASN A 5 3.48 8.88 30.59
CA ASN A 5 3.59 8.54 29.17
C ASN A 5 5.08 8.57 28.78
N ILE A 6 5.61 7.43 28.30
CA ILE A 6 7.06 7.16 28.19
C ILE A 6 7.63 7.40 26.77
N TYR A 7 6.89 8.09 25.91
CA TYR A 7 7.35 8.36 24.55
C TYR A 7 7.96 9.75 24.45
N LYS A 8 9.18 9.90 24.96
CA LYS A 8 9.99 11.08 24.65
C LYS A 8 11.46 10.75 24.69
N GLU A 9 11.95 10.07 23.65
CA GLU A 9 13.34 10.25 23.20
C GLU A 9 13.63 9.66 21.82
N ARG A 10 14.49 10.38 21.08
CA ARG A 10 15.14 10.09 19.77
C ARG A 10 14.33 10.53 18.53
N SER A 11 14.88 11.24 17.54
CA SER A 11 16.27 11.54 17.15
C SER A 11 16.32 12.86 16.36
N LYS A 12 17.40 13.64 16.52
CA LYS A 12 17.70 14.84 15.72
C LYS A 12 18.35 14.42 14.41
N CYS A 13 17.60 14.39 13.31
CA CYS A 13 18.15 14.30 11.95
C CYS A 13 17.46 15.33 11.06
N THR A 14 18.17 16.39 10.70
CA THR A 14 17.74 17.45 9.77
C THR A 14 17.87 16.97 8.33
N GLY A 15 16.85 16.26 7.86
CA GLY A 15 16.45 16.12 6.45
C GLY A 15 14.97 16.52 6.32
N PRO A 16 14.36 16.59 5.12
CA PRO A 16 12.93 16.83 5.03
C PRO A 16 12.18 15.73 5.78
N ILE A 17 11.58 16.10 6.90
CA ILE A 17 10.72 15.22 7.68
C ILE A 17 9.43 15.12 6.88
N PHE A 18 9.30 14.06 6.08
CA PHE A 18 7.98 13.63 5.62
C PHE A 18 7.25 13.09 6.84
N VAL A 19 6.44 13.95 7.46
CA VAL A 19 5.49 13.55 8.50
C VAL A 19 4.41 12.73 7.78
N MET A 20 4.57 11.42 7.71
CA MET A 20 3.45 10.52 7.43
C MET A 20 2.49 10.71 8.60
N MET A 21 1.39 11.46 8.42
CA MET A 21 0.25 11.32 9.33
C MET A 21 -0.10 9.84 9.31
N GLU A 22 -0.13 9.18 10.47
CA GLU A 22 -0.64 7.83 10.61
C GLU A 22 -2.13 7.85 10.21
N GLY A 23 -2.40 7.74 8.90
CA GLY A 23 -3.69 7.30 8.42
C GLY A 23 -3.96 5.95 9.05
N ILE A 24 -5.17 5.75 9.56
CA ILE A 24 -5.57 4.45 10.07
C ILE A 24 -5.49 3.49 8.89
N ASP A 25 -4.57 2.52 8.95
CA ASP A 25 -4.49 1.50 7.91
C ASP A 25 -5.75 0.63 7.99
N VAL A 26 -6.60 0.71 6.96
CA VAL A 26 -7.87 0.01 6.86
C VAL A 26 -7.64 -1.28 6.10
N ASP A 27 -7.79 -2.42 6.77
CA ASP A 27 -7.81 -3.73 6.13
C ASP A 27 -9.09 -3.88 5.29
N ILE A 28 -8.92 -4.07 3.99
CA ILE A 28 -10.00 -4.26 3.00
C ILE A 28 -9.92 -5.62 2.32
N THR A 29 -9.12 -6.55 2.83
CA THR A 29 -8.86 -7.86 2.21
C THR A 29 -10.15 -8.60 1.85
N GLN A 30 -11.13 -8.60 2.76
CA GLN A 30 -12.42 -9.28 2.58
C GLN A 30 -13.37 -8.56 1.62
N SER A 31 -13.01 -7.39 1.10
CA SER A 31 -13.80 -6.65 0.11
C SER A 31 -13.27 -6.83 -1.31
N ILE A 32 -12.01 -7.26 -1.46
CA ILE A 32 -11.32 -7.38 -2.75
C ILE A 32 -11.49 -8.80 -3.30
N ALA A 33 -11.96 -8.89 -4.54
CA ALA A 33 -12.01 -10.14 -5.29
C ALA A 33 -10.72 -10.38 -6.09
N ARG A 34 -10.16 -9.31 -6.69
CA ARG A 34 -9.04 -9.41 -7.63
C ARG A 34 -8.31 -8.08 -7.74
N ILE A 35 -6.98 -8.15 -7.86
CA ILE A 35 -6.12 -7.00 -8.17
C ILE A 35 -5.38 -7.29 -9.48
N VAL A 36 -5.36 -6.31 -10.38
CA VAL A 36 -4.68 -6.39 -11.67
C VAL A 36 -3.76 -5.18 -11.81
N VAL A 37 -2.50 -5.43 -12.17
CA VAL A 37 -1.50 -4.39 -12.43
C VAL A 37 -0.98 -4.54 -13.85
N ASN A 38 -1.11 -3.48 -14.66
CA ASN A 38 -0.78 -3.49 -16.09
C ASN A 38 -1.38 -4.69 -16.86
N GLY A 39 -2.63 -5.05 -16.53
CA GLY A 39 -3.33 -6.16 -17.16
C GLY A 39 -2.92 -7.56 -16.66
N LYS A 40 -2.00 -7.67 -15.70
CA LYS A 40 -1.59 -8.94 -15.07
C LYS A 40 -2.16 -9.08 -13.68
N ASP A 41 -2.61 -10.28 -13.33
CA ASP A 41 -3.11 -10.57 -12.00
C ASP A 41 -2.02 -10.52 -10.94
N LEU A 42 -2.32 -9.82 -9.85
CA LEU A 42 -1.52 -9.80 -8.64
C LEU A 42 -2.29 -10.55 -7.55
N PRO A 43 -1.96 -11.81 -7.27
CA PRO A 43 -2.54 -12.49 -6.11
C PRO A 43 -2.07 -11.79 -4.84
N PHE A 44 -2.92 -11.80 -3.81
CA PHE A 44 -2.66 -11.13 -2.55
C PHE A 44 -3.05 -12.02 -1.37
N ARG A 45 -2.42 -11.77 -0.23
CA ARG A 45 -2.79 -12.31 1.08
C ARG A 45 -3.55 -11.31 1.91
N SER A 46 -3.12 -10.06 1.87
CA SER A 46 -3.82 -8.94 2.51
C SER A 46 -3.74 -7.69 1.64
N VAL A 47 -4.74 -6.84 1.83
CA VAL A 47 -4.87 -5.57 1.14
C VAL A 47 -5.34 -4.53 2.15
N SER A 48 -4.62 -3.41 2.23
CA SER A 48 -4.99 -2.30 3.09
C SER A 48 -4.78 -0.94 2.41
N THR A 49 -5.31 0.12 3.03
CA THR A 49 -5.33 1.50 2.51
C THR A 49 -5.45 2.48 3.67
N SER A 50 -4.85 3.65 3.55
CA SER A 50 -4.86 4.68 4.60
C SER A 50 -6.21 5.35 4.84
N VAL A 51 -7.14 5.28 3.87
CA VAL A 51 -8.48 5.87 3.97
C VAL A 51 -9.50 5.04 3.18
N TRP A 52 -10.71 4.87 3.73
CA TRP A 52 -11.81 4.13 3.11
C TRP A 52 -13.17 4.83 3.26
N ASN A 53 -13.46 5.78 2.37
CA ASN A 53 -14.76 6.47 2.40
C ASN A 53 -15.72 5.94 1.33
N GLN A 54 -15.21 5.59 0.14
CA GLN A 54 -15.97 5.06 -1.01
C GLN A 54 -15.09 4.19 -1.94
N GLY A 55 -14.00 3.65 -1.40
CA GLY A 55 -12.87 3.13 -2.16
C GLY A 55 -11.55 3.68 -1.59
N PRO A 56 -10.40 3.12 -1.99
CA PRO A 56 -9.10 3.57 -1.53
C PRO A 56 -8.82 4.95 -2.15
N VAL A 57 -8.45 5.91 -1.31
CA VAL A 57 -8.39 7.32 -1.73
C VAL A 57 -6.97 7.72 -2.14
N ASN A 58 -5.96 7.25 -1.43
CA ASN A 58 -4.58 7.76 -1.55
C ASN A 58 -3.56 6.68 -1.90
N ASP A 59 -3.79 5.45 -1.45
CA ASP A 59 -2.83 4.35 -1.57
C ASP A 59 -3.51 2.97 -1.57
N LEU A 60 -2.71 1.97 -1.90
CA LEU A 60 -3.01 0.56 -1.70
C LEU A 60 -1.74 -0.12 -1.21
N ILE A 61 -1.85 -0.88 -0.13
CA ILE A 61 -0.78 -1.75 0.35
C ILE A 61 -1.20 -3.18 0.09
N VAL A 62 -0.40 -3.92 -0.67
CA VAL A 62 -0.70 -5.30 -1.06
C VAL A 62 0.40 -6.23 -0.56
N SER A 63 0.07 -7.16 0.32
CA SER A 63 0.96 -8.26 0.68
C SER A 63 0.72 -9.47 -0.21
N THR A 64 1.78 -10.11 -0.69
CA THR A 64 1.70 -11.31 -1.52
C THR A 64 2.91 -12.22 -1.33
N ASN A 65 2.75 -13.50 -1.65
CA ASN A 65 3.88 -14.43 -1.73
C ASN A 65 4.62 -14.36 -3.06
N GLN A 66 4.12 -13.60 -4.03
CA GLN A 66 4.69 -13.56 -5.37
C GLN A 66 5.57 -12.33 -5.57
N ARG A 67 6.83 -12.59 -5.95
CA ARG A 67 7.72 -11.53 -6.41
C ARG A 67 7.40 -11.17 -7.86
N VAL A 68 7.10 -9.89 -8.10
CA VAL A 68 6.95 -9.33 -9.44
C VAL A 68 8.17 -8.46 -9.76
N GLU A 69 9.11 -8.98 -10.55
CA GLU A 69 10.37 -8.28 -10.86
C GLU A 69 10.15 -6.93 -11.57
N GLU A 70 9.14 -6.85 -12.44
CA GLU A 70 8.80 -5.62 -13.17
C GLU A 70 8.45 -4.47 -12.22
N PHE A 71 7.90 -4.76 -11.03
CA PHE A 71 7.52 -3.73 -10.06
C PHE A 71 8.72 -2.96 -9.52
N TYR A 72 9.88 -3.60 -9.40
CA TYR A 72 11.12 -2.90 -9.01
C TYR A 72 11.51 -1.85 -10.06
N GLN A 73 11.37 -2.18 -11.35
CA GLN A 73 11.65 -1.23 -12.44
C GLN A 73 10.65 -0.07 -12.46
N PHE A 74 9.36 -0.37 -12.27
CA PHE A 74 8.33 0.67 -12.16
C PHE A 74 8.53 1.56 -10.93
N MET A 75 8.96 1.00 -9.79
CA MET A 75 9.34 1.78 -8.61
C MET A 75 10.52 2.71 -8.90
N TRP A 76 11.61 2.22 -9.49
CA TRP A 76 12.78 3.07 -9.75
C TRP A 76 12.53 4.13 -10.81
N SER A 77 11.81 3.79 -11.88
CA SER A 77 11.47 4.73 -12.96
C SER A 77 10.36 5.70 -12.57
N GLN A 78 9.64 5.42 -11.47
CA GLN A 78 8.44 6.13 -11.05
C GLN A 78 7.34 6.15 -12.12
N VAL A 79 7.40 5.34 -13.18
CA VAL A 79 6.37 5.33 -14.22
C VAL A 79 5.06 4.80 -13.63
N PRO A 80 3.92 5.49 -13.83
CA PRO A 80 2.63 5.01 -13.35
C PRO A 80 2.25 3.67 -14.01
N VAL A 81 1.72 2.76 -13.20
CA VAL A 81 1.11 1.50 -13.64
C VAL A 81 -0.40 1.62 -13.60
N MET A 82 -1.08 0.93 -14.51
CA MET A 82 -2.54 0.79 -14.46
C MET A 82 -2.91 -0.23 -13.38
N LEU A 83 -3.52 0.23 -12.30
CA LEU A 83 -4.03 -0.59 -11.21
C LEU A 83 -5.55 -0.71 -11.36
N ALA A 84 -6.04 -1.94 -11.42
CA ALA A 84 -7.46 -2.25 -11.38
C ALA A 84 -7.77 -3.14 -10.18
N MET A 85 -8.78 -2.76 -9.41
CA MET A 85 -9.30 -3.51 -8.27
C MET A 85 -10.74 -3.89 -8.55
N TYR A 86 -11.05 -5.16 -8.36
CA TYR A 86 -12.41 -5.69 -8.47
C TYR A 86 -12.89 -6.06 -7.08
N PHE A 87 -14.04 -5.52 -6.70
CA PHE A 87 -14.65 -5.76 -5.40
C PHE A 87 -15.61 -6.95 -5.46
N LEU A 88 -15.73 -7.69 -4.35
CA LEU A 88 -16.69 -8.80 -4.25
C LEU A 88 -18.15 -8.35 -4.44
N GLN A 89 -18.45 -7.08 -4.13
CA GLN A 89 -19.77 -6.48 -4.29
C GLN A 89 -20.08 -6.06 -5.75
N GLY A 90 -19.16 -6.29 -6.68
CA GLY A 90 -19.34 -6.01 -8.11
C GLY A 90 -18.92 -4.60 -8.55
N ALA A 91 -18.47 -3.75 -7.64
CA ALA A 91 -17.82 -2.49 -8.00
C ALA A 91 -16.40 -2.75 -8.54
N ASP A 92 -15.90 -1.83 -9.37
CA ASP A 92 -14.53 -1.82 -9.85
C ASP A 92 -13.89 -0.43 -9.70
N LEU A 93 -12.58 -0.41 -9.49
CA LEU A 93 -11.78 0.82 -9.50
C LEU A 93 -10.60 0.65 -10.44
N MET A 94 -10.43 1.57 -11.38
CA MET A 94 -9.26 1.64 -12.25
C MET A 94 -8.56 2.99 -12.09
N ARG A 95 -7.26 2.99 -11.76
CA ARG A 95 -6.45 4.19 -11.59
C ARG A 95 -5.01 3.98 -12.08
N PHE A 96 -4.35 5.08 -12.43
CA PHE A 96 -2.90 5.09 -12.55
C PHE A 96 -2.28 5.30 -11.18
N ALA A 97 -1.41 4.40 -10.77
CA ALA A 97 -0.73 4.43 -9.48
C ALA A 97 0.79 4.33 -9.68
N ARG A 98 1.57 4.93 -8.79
CA ARG A 98 3.03 4.68 -8.71
C ARG A 98 3.30 3.65 -7.64
N ILE A 99 4.32 2.82 -7.87
CA ILE A 99 4.87 1.96 -6.83
C ILE A 99 5.88 2.79 -6.07
N ILE A 100 5.55 3.15 -4.83
CA ILE A 100 6.37 4.05 -4.00
C ILE A 100 7.25 3.29 -3.01
N GLY A 101 7.02 1.99 -2.86
CA GLY A 101 7.83 1.15 -1.98
C GLY A 101 7.57 -0.33 -2.21
N ILE A 102 8.62 -1.12 -2.01
CA ILE A 102 8.59 -2.57 -2.03
C ILE A 102 9.35 -3.06 -0.80
N ASN A 103 8.65 -3.75 0.09
CA ASN A 103 9.21 -4.32 1.31
C ASN A 103 9.08 -5.85 1.28
N GLN A 104 9.85 -6.51 2.14
CA GLN A 104 9.69 -7.94 2.39
C GLN A 104 9.44 -8.16 3.89
N SER A 105 8.40 -8.92 4.21
CA SER A 105 8.10 -9.31 5.59
C SER A 105 9.11 -10.36 6.08
N VAL A 106 9.22 -10.52 7.39
CA VAL A 106 10.05 -11.58 8.00
C VAL A 106 9.61 -12.98 7.56
N ALA A 107 8.32 -13.14 7.25
CA ALA A 107 7.75 -14.39 6.73
C ALA A 107 8.03 -14.62 5.23
N GLY A 108 8.71 -13.69 4.56
CA GLY A 108 9.06 -13.79 3.15
C GLY A 108 8.03 -13.20 2.17
N GLU A 109 6.95 -12.59 2.67
CA GLU A 109 5.93 -11.95 1.84
C GLU A 109 6.46 -10.64 1.25
N TYR A 110 6.10 -10.36 -0.01
CA TYR A 110 6.38 -9.09 -0.68
C TYR A 110 5.23 -8.12 -0.41
N ILE A 111 5.56 -6.93 0.06
CA ILE A 111 4.61 -5.87 0.36
C ILE A 111 4.83 -4.75 -0.65
N TYR A 112 3.83 -4.49 -1.47
CA TYR A 112 3.83 -3.46 -2.50
C TYR A 112 3.00 -2.26 -2.05
N HIS A 113 3.60 -1.08 -2.10
CA HIS A 113 2.94 0.18 -1.77
C HIS A 113 2.65 0.95 -3.06
N PHE A 114 1.37 1.07 -3.39
CA PHE A 114 0.86 1.87 -4.50
C PHE A 114 0.34 3.20 -3.99
N SER A 115 0.54 4.28 -4.74
CA SER A 115 -0.05 5.59 -4.44
C SER A 115 -0.51 6.30 -5.70
N TRP A 116 -1.64 7.02 -5.61
CA TRP A 116 -2.24 7.81 -6.69
C TRP A 116 -2.72 9.16 -6.17
N GLY A 117 -1.83 9.90 -5.51
CA GLY A 117 -2.02 11.28 -5.05
C GLY A 117 -0.73 12.06 -5.20
#